data_AF-A0A1M6CR28-F1
#
_entry.id   AF-A0A1M6CR28-F1
#
_cell.length_a   1.000
_cell.length_b   1.000
_cell.length_c   1.000
_cell.angle_alpha   90.00
_cell.angle_beta   90.00
_cell.angle_gamma   90.00
#
_symmetry.space_group_name_H-M   'P 1'
#
loop_
_entity.id
_entity.type
_entity.pdbx_description
1 polymer ?
#
loop_
_entity_poly.entity_id
_entity_poly.type
_entity_poly.pdbx_seq_one_letter_code
_entity_poly.pdbx_strand_id
1 'polypeptide(L)'
;MNIDIIAKVIIPILGAIITYLIVPFIKQKTTKEQRGNIYNLVKIAVQAAEQMRDAGLINIPKKEYVIDYLNSKGINIGIQDLEVMIESAVQELYLAKKALE
;
A
#
# COMPACT_ATOMS: atom_id res chain seq x y z
N MET A 1 41.89 -10.83 -26.81
CA MET A 1 41.37 -11.00 -25.43
C MET A 1 40.55 -12.27 -25.42
N ASN A 2 40.91 -13.26 -24.59
CA ASN A 2 40.20 -14.54 -24.54
C ASN A 2 38.77 -14.37 -24.02
N ILE A 3 37.82 -15.08 -24.63
CA ILE A 3 36.41 -15.13 -24.17
C ILE A 3 36.32 -15.45 -22.68
N ASP A 4 37.22 -16.31 -22.17
CA ASP A 4 37.31 -16.64 -20.75
C ASP A 4 37.57 -15.43 -19.85
N ILE A 5 38.39 -14.49 -20.29
CA ILE A 5 38.72 -13.28 -19.50
C ILE A 5 37.54 -12.30 -19.56
N ILE A 6 36.89 -12.18 -20.72
CA ILE A 6 35.71 -11.31 -20.89
C ILE A 6 34.57 -11.82 -20.01
N ALA A 7 34.29 -13.12 -20.01
CA ALA A 7 33.25 -13.71 -19.18
C ALA A 7 33.54 -13.53 -17.68
N LYS A 8 34.77 -13.79 -17.25
CA LYS A 8 35.17 -13.70 -15.82
C LYS A 8 35.15 -12.27 -15.27
N VAL A 9 35.24 -11.25 -16.12
CA VAL A 9 35.25 -9.84 -15.68
C VAL A 9 33.89 -9.17 -15.91
N ILE A 10 33.28 -9.34 -17.09
CA ILE A 10 32.04 -8.64 -17.44
C ILE A 10 30.83 -9.24 -16.71
N ILE A 11 30.72 -10.56 -16.58
CA ILE A 11 29.55 -11.18 -15.94
C ILE A 11 29.43 -10.75 -14.46
N PRO A 12 30.50 -10.76 -13.63
CA PRO A 12 30.40 -10.27 -12.26
C PRO A 12 30.06 -8.78 -12.16
N ILE A 13 30.57 -7.93 -13.07
CA ILE A 13 30.25 -6.50 -13.08
C ILE A 13 28.76 -6.30 -13.40
N LEU A 14 28.23 -6.98 -14.41
CA LEU A 14 26.80 -6.93 -14.74
C LEU A 14 25.94 -7.49 -13.61
N GLY A 15 26.35 -8.61 -13.00
CA GLY A 15 25.68 -9.20 -11.84
C GLY A 15 25.65 -8.24 -10.65
N ALA A 16 26.75 -7.52 -10.38
CA ALA A 16 26.83 -6.50 -9.36
C ALA A 16 25.88 -5.33 -9.67
N ILE A 17 25.85 -4.83 -10.91
CA ILE A 17 24.92 -3.76 -11.33
C ILE A 17 23.47 -4.19 -11.13
N ILE A 18 23.10 -5.40 -11.57
CA ILE A 18 21.74 -5.93 -11.39
C ILE A 18 21.40 -6.01 -9.91
N THR A 19 22.29 -6.59 -9.09
CA THR A 19 22.04 -6.86 -7.67
C THR A 19 21.97 -5.58 -6.84
N TYR A 20 22.90 -4.66 -7.04
CA TYR A 20 23.03 -3.45 -6.21
C TYR A 20 22.23 -2.25 -6.72
N LEU A 21 21.87 -2.20 -8.01
CA LEU A 21 21.11 -1.07 -8.56
C LEU A 21 19.72 -1.48 -9.05
N ILE A 22 19.61 -2.47 -9.94
CA ILE A 22 18.34 -2.76 -10.62
C ILE A 22 17.33 -3.42 -9.67
N VAL A 23 17.73 -4.46 -8.94
CA VAL A 23 16.85 -5.16 -7.98
C VAL A 23 16.29 -4.21 -6.91
N PRO A 24 17.09 -3.41 -6.19
CA PRO A 24 16.55 -2.48 -5.19
C PRO A 24 15.68 -1.39 -5.83
N PHE A 25 16.00 -0.92 -7.04
CA PHE A 25 15.19 0.07 -7.74
C PHE A 25 13.79 -0.44 -8.08
N ILE A 26 13.67 -1.66 -8.63
CA ILE A 26 12.38 -2.28 -8.93
C ILE A 26 11.60 -2.50 -7.63
N LYS A 27 12.23 -3.07 -6.60
CA LYS A 27 11.60 -3.26 -5.27
C LYS A 27 11.08 -1.95 -4.71
N GLN A 28 11.85 -0.86 -4.77
CA GLN A 28 11.42 0.45 -4.25
C GLN A 28 10.18 0.97 -5.00
N LYS A 29 10.13 0.84 -6.33
CA LYS A 29 8.96 1.26 -7.11
C LYS A 29 7.73 0.43 -6.77
N THR A 30 7.88 -0.90 -6.76
CA THR A 30 6.79 -1.82 -6.43
C THR A 30 6.28 -1.61 -5.01
N THR A 31 7.15 -1.39 -4.01
CA THR A 31 6.73 -1.09 -2.63
C THR A 31 5.94 0.22 -2.52
N LYS A 32 6.32 1.27 -3.26
CA LYS A 32 5.58 2.55 -3.28
C LYS A 32 4.19 2.39 -3.87
N GLU A 33 4.10 1.70 -5.00
CA GLU A 33 2.82 1.45 -5.68
C GLU A 33 1.90 0.56 -4.84
N GLN A 34 2.44 -0.50 -4.23
CA GLN A 34 1.69 -1.36 -3.31
C GLN A 34 1.11 -0.56 -2.14
N ARG A 35 1.90 0.31 -1.50
CA ARG A 35 1.42 1.19 -0.42
C ARG A 35 0.31 2.13 -0.88
N GLY A 36 0.44 2.72 -2.07
CA GLY A 36 -0.61 3.57 -2.65
C GLY A 36 -1.91 2.81 -2.91
N ASN A 37 -1.82 1.61 -3.48
CA ASN A 37 -2.98 0.76 -3.75
C ASN A 37 -3.70 0.33 -2.47
N ILE A 38 -2.94 -0.02 -1.43
CA ILE A 38 -3.48 -0.28 -0.09
C ILE A 38 -4.19 0.95 0.44
N TYR A 39 -3.56 2.13 0.42
CA TYR A 39 -4.16 3.34 0.96
C TYR A 39 -5.46 3.71 0.23
N ASN A 40 -5.54 3.48 -1.08
CA ASN A 40 -6.77 3.66 -1.85
C ASN A 40 -7.88 2.70 -1.38
N LEU A 41 -7.56 1.44 -1.08
CA LEU A 41 -8.52 0.50 -0.52
C LEU A 41 -8.98 0.92 0.89
N VAL A 42 -8.07 1.44 1.72
CA VAL A 42 -8.42 2.01 3.03
C VAL A 42 -9.40 3.16 2.87
N LYS A 43 -9.16 4.09 1.94
CA LYS A 43 -10.08 5.20 1.64
C LYS A 43 -11.47 4.72 1.21
N ILE A 44 -11.52 3.76 0.29
CA ILE A 44 -12.78 3.16 -0.16
C ILE A 44 -13.52 2.53 1.02
N ALA A 45 -12.81 1.77 1.86
CA ALA A 45 -13.39 1.10 3.01
C ALA A 45 -13.92 2.10 4.05
N VAL A 46 -13.18 3.17 4.35
CA VAL A 46 -13.59 4.23 5.29
C VAL A 46 -14.84 4.94 4.78
N GLN A 47 -14.88 5.30 3.49
CA GLN A 47 -16.06 5.90 2.88
C GLN A 47 -17.28 4.97 2.92
N ALA A 48 -17.09 3.69 2.61
CA ALA A 48 -18.14 2.70 2.69
C ALA A 48 -18.63 2.52 4.13
N ALA A 49 -17.74 2.42 5.11
CA ALA A 49 -18.08 2.29 6.52
C ALA A 49 -18.92 3.46 7.04
N GLU A 50 -18.56 4.69 6.62
CA GLU A 50 -19.31 5.90 6.94
C GLU A 50 -20.74 5.82 6.40
N GLN A 51 -20.89 5.59 5.10
CA GLN A 51 -22.19 5.54 4.43
C GLN A 51 -23.06 4.38 4.95
N MET A 52 -22.48 3.20 5.12
CA MET A 52 -23.20 2.03 5.62
C MET A 52 -23.65 2.22 7.06
N ARG A 53 -22.86 2.89 7.91
CA ARG A 53 -23.29 3.18 9.27
C ARG A 53 -24.44 4.17 9.29
N ASP A 54 -24.35 5.24 8.52
CA ASP A 54 -25.38 6.28 8.46
C ASP A 54 -26.69 5.72 7.87
N ALA A 55 -26.59 4.76 6.94
CA ALA A 55 -27.72 4.02 6.38
C ALA A 55 -28.23 2.85 7.27
N GLY A 56 -27.60 2.58 8.42
CA GLY A 56 -27.97 1.47 9.31
C GLY A 56 -27.70 0.07 8.75
N LEU A 57 -26.85 -0.05 7.72
CA LEU A 57 -26.49 -1.31 7.06
C LEU A 57 -25.44 -2.11 7.84
N ILE A 58 -24.70 -1.47 8.74
CA ILE A 58 -23.75 -2.14 9.64
C ILE A 58 -24.02 -1.77 11.10
N ASN A 59 -23.89 -2.77 11.98
CA ASN A 59 -24.02 -2.62 13.43
C ASN A 59 -22.66 -2.64 14.15
N ILE A 60 -21.58 -3.00 13.46
CA ILE A 60 -20.21 -3.04 13.99
C ILE A 60 -19.49 -1.70 13.86
N PRO A 61 -18.55 -1.33 14.75
CA PRO A 61 -17.72 -0.13 14.64
C PRO A 61 -17.17 0.10 13.22
N LYS A 62 -17.19 1.35 12.75
CA LYS A 62 -16.71 1.73 11.40
C LYS A 62 -15.28 1.21 11.15
N LYS A 63 -14.40 1.36 12.15
CA LYS A 63 -13.00 0.90 12.10
C LYS A 63 -12.89 -0.63 11.98
N GLU A 64 -13.74 -1.38 12.70
CA GLU A 64 -13.77 -2.85 12.64
C GLU A 64 -14.17 -3.33 11.24
N TYR A 65 -15.20 -2.72 10.64
CA TYR A 65 -15.58 -2.99 9.26
C TYR A 65 -14.42 -2.77 8.27
N VAL A 66 -13.65 -1.68 8.44
CA VAL A 66 -12.50 -1.39 7.57
C VAL A 66 -11.41 -2.44 7.72
N ILE A 67 -11.10 -2.85 8.96
CA ILE A 67 -10.10 -3.89 9.23
C ILE A 67 -10.55 -5.22 8.60
N ASP A 68 -11.80 -5.62 8.79
CA ASP A 68 -12.35 -6.86 8.23
C ASP A 68 -12.33 -6.86 6.70
N TYR A 69 -12.70 -5.73 6.08
CA TYR A 69 -12.63 -5.56 4.64
C TYR A 69 -11.21 -5.76 4.12
N LEU A 70 -10.20 -5.14 4.75
CA LEU A 70 -8.81 -5.24 4.31
C LEU A 70 -8.23 -6.64 4.54
N ASN A 71 -8.59 -7.27 5.67
CA ASN A 71 -8.25 -8.67 5.95
C ASN A 71 -8.84 -9.61 4.89
N SER A 72 -10.09 -9.38 4.46
CA SER A 72 -10.73 -10.16 3.39
C SER A 72 -10.03 -10.05 2.03
N LYS A 73 -9.22 -9.00 1.84
CA LYS A 73 -8.39 -8.78 0.64
C LYS A 73 -6.97 -9.36 0.79
N GLY A 74 -6.67 -10.03 1.89
CA GLY A 74 -5.35 -10.58 2.18
C GLY A 74 -4.29 -9.52 2.48
N ILE A 75 -4.71 -8.31 2.87
CA ILE A 75 -3.79 -7.21 3.18
C ILE A 75 -3.31 -7.38 4.63
N ASN A 76 -2.09 -7.88 4.78
CA ASN A 76 -1.45 -8.05 6.07
C ASN A 76 -0.38 -6.97 6.28
N ILE A 77 -0.77 -5.88 6.93
CA ILE A 77 0.09 -4.74 7.26
C ILE A 77 0.19 -4.65 8.78
N GLY A 78 1.30 -4.13 9.29
CA GLY A 78 1.44 -3.85 10.72
C GLY A 78 0.26 -3.01 11.22
N ILE A 79 -0.31 -3.40 12.37
CA ILE A 79 -1.52 -2.78 12.94
C ILE A 79 -1.35 -1.25 13.06
N GLN A 80 -0.18 -0.79 13.49
CA GLN A 80 0.11 0.65 13.63
C GLN A 80 0.08 1.40 12.29
N ASP A 81 0.69 0.83 11.25
CA ASP A 81 0.67 1.44 9.90
C ASP A 81 -0.76 1.47 9.34
N LEU A 82 -1.53 0.40 9.57
CA LEU A 82 -2.92 0.31 9.15
C LEU A 82 -3.78 1.36 9.87
N GLU A 83 -3.60 1.53 11.18
CA GLU A 83 -4.32 2.56 11.95
C GLU A 83 -4.01 3.96 11.43
N VAL A 84 -2.73 4.27 11.17
CA VAL A 84 -2.33 5.57 10.60
C VAL A 84 -3.00 5.81 9.24
N MET A 85 -3.07 4.80 8.38
CA MET A 85 -3.77 4.90 7.10
C MET A 85 -5.27 5.14 7.28
N ILE A 86 -5.91 4.46 8.24
CA ILE A 86 -7.34 4.63 8.53
C ILE A 86 -7.61 6.05 9.02
N GLU A 87 -6.87 6.55 10.02
CA GLU A 87 -7.07 7.89 10.57
C GLU A 87 -6.81 8.99 9.52
N SER A 88 -5.80 8.79 8.65
CA SER A 88 -5.53 9.71 7.54
C SER A 88 -6.70 9.75 6.55
N ALA A 89 -7.25 8.59 6.18
CA ALA A 89 -8.39 8.50 5.28
C ALA A 89 -9.68 9.10 5.90
N VAL A 90 -9.89 8.95 7.21
CA VAL A 90 -10.99 9.60 7.95
C VAL A 90 -10.84 11.11 7.92
N GLN A 91 -9.63 11.63 8.17
CA GLN A 91 -9.37 13.07 8.10
C GLN A 91 -9.60 13.62 6.69
N GLU A 92 -9.14 12.92 5.64
CA GLU A 92 -9.42 13.29 4.25
C GLU A 92 -10.92 13.35 3.96
N LEU A 93 -11.68 12.34 4.41
CA LEU A 93 -13.14 12.30 4.25
C LEU A 93 -13.82 13.48 4.98
N TYR A 94 -13.40 13.77 6.21
CA TYR A 94 -13.93 14.90 6.97
C TYR A 94 -13.66 16.25 6.27
N LEU A 95 -12.44 16.48 5.80
CA LEU A 95 -12.09 17.70 5.07
C LEU A 95 -12.88 17.81 3.74
N ALA A 96 -13.08 16.69 3.04
CA ALA A 96 -13.89 16.67 1.83
C ALA A 96 -15.36 17.00 2.10
N LYS A 97 -15.95 16.47 3.18
CA LYS A 97 -17.31 16.83 3.62
C LYS A 97 -17.42 18.33 3.94
N LYS A 98 -16.47 18.85 4.73
CA LYS A 98 -16.43 20.28 5.11
C LYS A 98 -16.29 21.22 3.91
N ALA A 99 -15.56 20.82 2.87
CA ALA A 99 -15.40 21.63 1.66
C ALA A 99 -16.68 21.74 0.82
N LEU A 100 -17.70 20.91 1.09
CA LEU A 100 -19.00 20.93 0.42
C LEU A 100 -20.06 21.73 1.19
N GLU A 101 -19.74 22.16 2.42
CA GLU A 101 -20.57 23.03 3.28
C GLU A 101 -20.30 24.51 2.98
#